data_AF-A0A3B9C2Z3-F1
#
_entry.id   AF-A0A3B9C2Z3-F1
#
_cell.length_a   1.000
_cell.length_b   1.000
_cell.length_c   1.000
_cell.angle_alpha   90.00
_cell.angle_beta   90.00
_cell.angle_gamma   90.00
#
_symmetry.space_group_name_H-M   'P 1'
#
loop_
_entity.id
_entity.type
_entity.pdbx_description
1 polymer ?
#
loop_
_entity_poly.entity_id
_entity_poly.type
_entity_poly.pdbx_seq_one_letter_code
_entity_poly.pdbx_strand_id
1 'polypeptide(L)' 'GIFPNPSNGLFELKFEEAINGLLEIRVLDLSGKQAAYFRFQVNGMLSELLPLNHLQAGTYVLQIKNNGKELSKKIQIQ' A
#
# COMPACT_ATOMS: atom_id res chain seq x y z
N GLY A 1 6.89 -6.04 4.64
CA GLY A 1 7.50 -4.70 4.43
C GLY A 1 6.86 -3.95 3.28
N ILE A 2 7.14 -2.64 3.17
CA ILE A 2 6.89 -1.84 1.96
C ILE A 2 8.18 -1.12 1.58
N PHE A 3 8.61 -1.22 0.32
CA PHE A 3 9.92 -0.73 -0.10
C PHE A 3 9.96 -0.41 -1.60
N PRO A 4 10.91 0.42 -2.05
CA PRO A 4 11.72 1.31 -1.22
C PRO A 4 10.85 2.40 -0.58
N ASN A 5 11.32 3.01 0.50
CA ASN A 5 10.65 4.15 1.11
C ASN A 5 11.74 5.11 1.64
N PRO A 6 12.01 6.26 0.99
CA PRO A 6 11.27 6.84 -0.13
C PRO A 6 11.34 6.05 -1.46
N SER A 7 10.43 6.29 -2.41
CA SER A 7 10.44 5.74 -3.78
C SER A 7 10.11 6.78 -4.84
N ASN A 8 10.38 6.47 -6.12
CA ASN A 8 9.93 7.26 -7.28
C ASN A 8 8.49 6.89 -7.71
N GLY A 9 7.65 6.51 -6.75
CA GLY A 9 6.26 6.12 -6.99
C GLY A 9 6.06 4.65 -7.42
N LEU A 10 7.06 3.78 -7.31
CA LEU A 10 6.86 2.33 -7.44
C LEU A 10 7.28 1.66 -6.13
N PHE A 11 6.32 1.01 -5.47
CA PHE A 11 6.56 0.30 -4.22
C PHE A 11 6.27 -1.20 -4.39
N GLU A 12 7.07 -2.04 -3.77
CA GLU A 12 6.74 -3.45 -3.51
C GLU A 12 6.15 -3.58 -2.11
N LEU A 13 4.97 -4.20 -2.02
CA LEU A 13 4.34 -4.62 -0.78
C LEU A 13 4.56 -6.12 -0.61
N LYS A 14 5.24 -6.49 0.48
CA LYS A 14 5.51 -7.89 0.82
C LYS A 14 5.00 -8.23 2.21
N PHE A 15 4.33 -9.37 2.36
CA PHE A 15 4.01 -9.93 3.67
C PHE A 15 5.05 -11.00 4.04
N GLU A 16 5.48 -11.00 5.31
CA GLU A 16 6.42 -12.00 5.84
C GLU A 16 5.73 -13.32 6.16
N GLU A 17 4.43 -13.26 6.44
CA GLU A 17 3.57 -14.41 6.69
C GLU A 17 2.49 -14.52 5.60
N ALA A 18 2.01 -15.75 5.38
CA ALA A 18 0.91 -15.99 4.46
C ALA A 18 -0.39 -15.33 4.96
N ILE A 19 -1.09 -14.66 4.06
CA ILE A 19 -2.42 -14.08 4.33
C ILE A 19 -3.44 -14.66 3.36
N ASN A 20 -4.70 -14.67 3.78
CA ASN A 20 -5.80 -15.18 2.96
C ASN A 20 -6.93 -14.15 2.87
N GLY A 21 -7.78 -14.29 1.87
CA GLY A 21 -8.97 -13.46 1.72
C GLY A 21 -8.68 -12.15 0.99
N LEU A 22 -9.55 -11.17 1.22
CA LEU A 22 -9.51 -9.91 0.50
C LEU A 22 -8.53 -8.94 1.16
N LEU A 23 -7.57 -8.45 0.38
CA LEU A 23 -6.67 -7.37 0.75
C LEU A 23 -7.13 -6.08 0.05
N GLU A 24 -7.36 -5.03 0.82
CA GLU A 24 -7.69 -3.70 0.35
C GLU A 24 -6.61 -2.73 0.78
N ILE A 25 -6.18 -1.86 -0.12
CA ILE A 25 -5.17 -0.84 0.17
C ILE A 25 -5.71 0.50 -0.29
N ARG A 26 -5.76 1.47 0.62
CA ARG A 26 -6.04 2.88 0.32
C ARG A 26 -4.77 3.69 0.48
N VAL A 27 -4.50 4.56 -0.48
CA VAL A 27 -3.44 5.55 -0.38
C VAL A 27 -4.10 6.89 -0.17
N LEU A 28 -3.82 7.52 0.96
CA LEU A 28 -4.39 8.82 1.36
C LEU A 28 -3.29 9.88 1.35
N ASP A 29 -3.61 11.07 0.86
CA ASP A 29 -2.77 12.26 1.10
C ASP A 29 -2.91 12.75 2.55
N LEU A 30 -2.14 13.77 2.94
CA LEU A 30 -2.16 14.31 4.31
C LEU A 30 -3.50 14.97 4.71
N SER A 31 -4.37 15.28 3.74
CA SER A 31 -5.73 15.76 4.02
C SER A 31 -6.72 14.62 4.30
N GLY A 32 -6.30 13.37 4.12
CA GLY A 32 -7.15 12.18 4.23
C GLY A 32 -7.91 11.86 2.93
N LYS A 33 -7.68 12.60 1.85
CA LYS A 33 -8.29 12.32 0.54
C LYS A 33 -7.64 11.08 -0.06
N GLN A 34 -8.47 10.16 -0.56
CA GLN A 34 -7.98 8.98 -1.27
C GLN A 34 -7.37 9.38 -2.62
N ALA A 35 -6.08 9.09 -2.77
CA ALA A 35 -5.30 9.30 -3.99
C ALA A 35 -5.24 8.04 -4.87
N ALA A 36 -5.22 6.86 -4.26
CA ALA A 36 -5.26 5.58 -4.97
C ALA A 36 -5.93 4.48 -4.14
N TYR A 37 -6.37 3.42 -4.81
CA TYR A 37 -6.95 2.23 -4.19
C TYR A 37 -6.54 0.97 -4.95
N PHE A 38 -6.17 -0.07 -4.20
CA PHE A 38 -5.86 -1.39 -4.73
C PHE A 38 -6.66 -2.45 -4.00
N ARG A 39 -6.95 -3.54 -4.71
CA ARG A 39 -7.71 -4.67 -4.17
C ARG A 39 -7.18 -5.97 -4.75
N PHE A 40 -6.85 -6.92 -3.88
CA PHE A 40 -6.30 -8.22 -4.25
C PHE A 40 -7.06 -9.33 -3.54
N GLN A 41 -7.28 -10.44 -4.24
CA GLN A 41 -7.65 -11.70 -3.60
C GLN A 41 -6.35 -12.46 -3.32
N VAL A 42 -6.03 -12.68 -2.05
CA VAL A 42 -4.77 -13.31 -1.64
C VAL A 42 -5.05 -14.67 -1.02
N ASN A 43 -4.28 -15.68 -1.41
CA ASN A 43 -4.42 -17.05 -0.91
C ASN A 43 -3.02 -17.63 -0.58
N GLY A 44 -2.24 -16.94 0.26
CA GLY A 44 -0.87 -17.35 0.60
C GLY A 44 0.12 -16.20 0.76
N MET A 45 1.36 -16.41 0.33
CA MET A 45 2.40 -15.38 0.34
C MET A 45 2.07 -14.26 -0.65
N LEU A 46 2.33 -13.02 -0.25
CA LEU A 46 2.09 -11.83 -1.07
C LEU A 46 3.39 -11.06 -1.33
N SER A 47 3.62 -10.74 -2.60
CA SER A 47 4.56 -9.73 -3.10
C SER A 47 3.90 -9.05 -4.30
N GLU A 48 3.47 -7.80 -4.15
CA GLU A 48 2.73 -7.05 -5.17
C GLU A 48 3.35 -5.67 -5.40
N LEU A 49 3.34 -5.22 -6.65
CA LEU A 49 3.78 -3.88 -7.00
C LEU A 49 2.61 -2.89 -6.93
N LEU A 50 2.86 -1.75 -6.31
CA LEU A 50 1.94 -0.63 -6.18
C LEU A 50 2.45 0.55 -7.02
N PRO A 51 1.97 0.70 -8.28
CA PRO A 51 2.34 1.82 -9.14
C PRO A 51 1.58 3.10 -8.74
N LEU A 52 2.31 4.03 -8.15
CA LEU A 52 1.89 5.33 -7.65
C LEU A 52 2.66 6.49 -8.30
N ASN A 53 3.40 6.21 -9.38
CA ASN A 53 4.21 7.17 -10.14
C ASN A 53 3.39 8.29 -10.82
N HIS A 54 2.08 8.17 -10.84
CA HIS A 54 1.16 9.21 -11.30
C HIS A 54 0.79 10.23 -10.20
N LEU A 55 1.14 9.94 -8.94
CA LEU A 55 0.94 10.86 -7.81
C LEU A 55 2.10 11.85 -7.72
N GLN A 56 1.81 13.03 -7.15
CA GLN A 56 2.83 14.04 -6.91
C GLN A 56 3.82 13.59 -5.83
N ALA A 57 5.04 14.12 -5.87
CA ALA A 57 6.02 13.96 -4.80
C ALA A 57 5.42 14.44 -3.47
N GLY A 58 5.60 13.66 -2.40
CA GLY A 58 4.97 13.96 -1.13
C GLY A 58 4.90 12.79 -0.16
N THR A 59 4.30 13.05 0.99
CA THR A 59 4.04 12.05 2.02
C THR A 59 2.60 11.55 1.90
N TYR A 60 2.43 10.24 1.95
CA TYR A 60 1.13 9.57 1.91
C TYR A 60 1.00 8.56 3.05
N VAL A 61 -0.24 8.20 3.36
CA VAL A 61 -0.58 7.11 4.28
C VAL A 61 -1.18 5.96 3.47
N LEU A 62 -0.54 4.80 3.54
CA LEU A 62 -1.15 3.53 3.11
C LEU A 62 -1.95 2.94 4.26
N GLN A 63 -3.25 2.78 4.07
CA GLN A 63 -4.11 1.96 4.92
C GLN A 63 -4.28 0.60 4.24
N ILE A 64 -3.88 -0.46 4.93
CA ILE A 64 -3.90 -1.83 4.45
C ILE A 64 -4.90 -2.60 5.31
N LYS A 65 -5.93 -3.16 4.70
CA LYS A 65 -6.99 -3.91 5.36
C LYS A 65 -7.08 -5.33 4.82
N ASN A 66 -7.07 -6.32 5.69
CA ASN A 66 -7.31 -7.73 5.35
C ASN A 66 -8.10 -8.41 6.46
N ASN A 67 -9.24 -9.03 6.10
CA ASN A 67 -10.12 -9.77 7.03
C ASN A 67 -10.42 -9.03 8.35
N GLY A 68 -10.72 -7.74 8.28
CA GLY A 68 -11.08 -6.91 9.44
C GLY A 68 -9.88 -6.39 10.26
N LYS A 69 -8.65 -6.83 9.98
CA LYS A 69 -7.43 -6.21 10.50
C LYS A 69 -7.02 -5.05 9.62
N GLU A 70 -6.59 -3.95 10.23
CA GLU A 70 -6.14 -2.75 9.53
C GLU A 70 -4.77 -2.30 10.06
N LEU A 71 -3.88 -1.90 9.15
CA LEU A 71 -2.57 -1.36 9.43
C LEU A 71 -2.36 -0.09 8.61
N SER A 72 -1.82 0.96 9.24
CA SER A 72 -1.38 2.16 8.53
C SER A 72 0.14 2.24 8.41
N LYS A 73 0.66 2.63 7.25
CA LYS A 73 2.07 2.93 7.02
C LYS A 73 2.26 4.25 6.30
N LYS A 74 3.23 5.06 6.74
CA LYS A 74 3.67 6.25 6.02
C LYS A 74 4.61 5.86 4.87
N ILE A 75 4.38 6.40 3.68
CA ILE A 75 5.29 6.30 2.54
C ILE A 75 5.66 7.69 2.01
N GLN A 76 6.79 7.79 1.34
CA GLN A 76 7.26 9.02 0.71
C GLN A 76 7.54 8.77 -0.78
N ILE A 77 6.92 9.59 -1.64
CA ILE A 77 7.16 9.64 -3.09
C ILE A 77 8.07 10.84 -3.38
N GLN A 78 9.09 10.63 -4.20
CA GLN A 78 10.05 11.66 -4.64
C GLN A 78 9.73 12.18 -6.03
#